data_AF-A0A975U6K4-F1
#
_entry.id   AF-A0A975U6K4-F1
#
_cell.length_a   1.000
_cell.length_b   1.000
_cell.length_c   1.000
_cell.angle_alpha   90.00
_cell.angle_beta   90.00
_cell.angle_gamma   90.00
#
_symmetry.space_group_name_H-M   'P 1'
#
loop_
_entity.id
_entity.type
_entity.pdbx_description
1 polymer ?
#
loop_
_entity_poly.entity_id
_entity_poly.type
_entity_poly.pdbx_seq_one_letter_code
_entity_poly.pdbx_strand_id
1 'polypeptide(L)'
;MLHHLNHRLTTVAESLAEFTGMITPYLTAGVCTCTTHQNRVEFEYQHDLSFEQAAEQGERLLSLFCFPLSSDSAQQVNLLVDIAGQEHTTRLHFDLTTPQGSDLLLRYVCEELLAYFQQQAAENKQH
;
A
#
# COMPACT_ATOMS: atom_id res chain seq x y z
N MET A 1 10.74 3.92 -25.07
CA MET A 1 11.29 3.36 -23.81
C MET A 1 11.32 4.39 -22.68
N LEU A 2 12.04 5.51 -22.79
CA LEU A 2 12.07 6.57 -21.75
C LEU A 2 10.70 7.15 -21.38
N HIS A 3 9.86 7.46 -22.37
CA HIS A 3 8.53 8.02 -22.12
C HIS A 3 7.62 7.08 -21.30
N HIS A 4 7.68 5.77 -21.57
CA HIS A 4 6.91 4.77 -20.84
C HIS A 4 7.42 4.57 -19.42
N LEU A 5 8.74 4.55 -19.22
CA LEU A 5 9.32 4.49 -17.88
C LEU A 5 8.91 5.72 -17.05
N ASN A 6 9.00 6.92 -17.63
CA ASN A 6 8.56 8.14 -16.97
C ASN A 6 7.08 8.09 -16.61
N HIS A 7 6.22 7.61 -17.51
CA HIS A 7 4.80 7.46 -17.20
C HIS A 7 4.56 6.51 -16.02
N ARG A 8 5.22 5.34 -16.02
CA ARG A 8 5.12 4.38 -14.90
C ARG A 8 5.61 4.97 -13.58
N LEU A 9 6.71 5.72 -13.60
CA LEU A 9 7.24 6.41 -12.42
C LEU A 9 6.27 7.47 -11.91
N THR A 10 5.68 8.27 -12.81
CA THR A 10 4.67 9.26 -12.46
C THR A 10 3.45 8.60 -11.81
N THR A 11 2.92 7.53 -12.41
CA THR A 11 1.78 6.80 -11.85
C THR A 11 2.09 6.24 -10.47
N VAL A 12 3.24 5.60 -10.28
CA VAL A 12 3.66 5.09 -8.96
C VAL A 12 3.77 6.23 -7.95
N ALA A 13 4.42 7.34 -8.31
CA ALA A 13 4.60 8.48 -7.42
C ALA A 13 3.27 9.12 -7.01
N GLU A 14 2.35 9.29 -7.97
CA GLU A 14 0.99 9.80 -7.71
C GLU A 14 0.22 8.84 -6.80
N SER A 15 0.26 7.54 -7.08
CA SER A 15 -0.38 6.52 -6.25
C SER A 15 0.12 6.55 -4.81
N LEU A 16 1.44 6.63 -4.61
CA LEU A 16 2.04 6.67 -3.27
C LEU A 16 1.76 7.98 -2.53
N ALA A 17 1.75 9.12 -3.24
CA ALA A 17 1.39 10.41 -2.65
C ALA A 17 -0.06 10.42 -2.19
N GLU A 18 -0.97 9.88 -3.00
CA GLU A 18 -2.38 9.78 -2.66
C GLU A 18 -2.63 8.82 -1.50
N PHE A 19 -2.01 7.64 -1.51
CA PHE A 19 -2.03 6.71 -0.38
C PHE A 19 -1.57 7.39 0.90
N THR A 20 -0.43 8.09 0.85
CA THR A 20 0.09 8.82 2.01
C THR A 20 -0.93 9.84 2.50
N GLY A 21 -1.54 10.63 1.61
CA GLY A 21 -2.57 11.59 1.97
C GLY A 21 -3.80 10.97 2.64
N MET A 22 -4.21 9.78 2.19
CA MET A 22 -5.36 9.06 2.75
C MET A 22 -5.07 8.44 4.12
N ILE A 23 -3.83 7.97 4.35
CA ILE A 23 -3.50 7.16 5.53
C ILE A 23 -2.89 8.02 6.65
N THR A 24 -2.22 9.13 6.31
CA THR A 24 -1.56 10.03 7.27
C THR A 24 -2.42 10.41 8.48
N PRO A 25 -3.72 10.72 8.34
CA PRO A 25 -4.57 11.04 9.49
C PRO A 25 -4.65 9.93 10.54
N TYR A 26 -4.39 8.68 10.15
CA TYR A 26 -4.51 7.50 11.00
C TYR A 26 -3.17 6.95 11.52
N LEU A 27 -2.03 7.54 11.13
CA LEU A 27 -0.68 7.12 11.55
C LEU A 27 -0.29 7.54 12.97
N THR A 28 -1.24 7.98 13.79
CA THR A 28 -0.96 8.35 15.18
C THR A 28 -0.91 7.11 16.08
N ALA A 29 0.04 7.10 17.02
CA ALA A 29 0.19 6.03 18.00
C ALA A 29 -1.14 5.71 18.72
N GLY A 30 -1.53 4.44 18.73
CA GLY A 30 -2.78 3.95 19.32
C GLY A 30 -4.00 3.95 18.38
N VAL A 31 -3.89 4.54 17.19
CA VAL A 31 -4.95 4.55 16.16
C VAL A 31 -4.64 3.59 15.02
N CYS A 32 -3.37 3.23 14.82
CA CYS A 32 -2.97 2.20 13.88
C CYS A 32 -2.11 1.11 14.53
N THR A 33 -2.18 -0.09 13.97
CA THR A 33 -1.21 -1.15 14.21
C THR A 33 -0.63 -1.61 12.88
N CYS A 34 0.68 -1.86 12.88
CA CYS A 34 1.38 -2.36 11.71
C CYS A 34 2.17 -3.59 12.13
N THR A 35 1.93 -4.70 11.44
CA THR A 35 2.71 -5.92 11.60
C THR A 35 3.33 -6.33 10.27
N THR A 36 4.59 -6.72 10.32
CA THR A 36 5.34 -7.18 9.15
C THR A 36 5.86 -8.58 9.41
N HIS A 37 5.58 -9.52 8.50
CA HIS A 37 6.14 -10.86 8.53
C HIS A 37 6.77 -11.17 7.16
N GLN A 38 8.11 -11.17 7.12
CA GLN A 38 8.87 -11.26 5.86
C GLN A 38 8.46 -10.14 4.89
N ASN A 39 7.80 -10.48 3.78
CA ASN A 39 7.36 -9.55 2.74
C ASN A 39 5.85 -9.28 2.81
N ARG A 40 5.17 -9.76 3.84
CA ARG A 40 3.74 -9.50 4.06
C ARG A 40 3.57 -8.45 5.13
N VAL A 41 2.66 -7.52 4.87
CA VAL A 41 2.32 -6.44 5.79
C VAL A 41 0.84 -6.50 6.07
N GLU A 42 0.50 -6.42 7.35
CA GLU A 42 -0.84 -6.12 7.81
C GLU A 42 -0.80 -4.74 8.46
N PHE A 43 -1.57 -3.81 7.89
CA PHE A 43 -1.70 -2.45 8.40
C PHE A 43 -3.16 -2.21 8.76
N GLU A 44 -3.43 -2.06 10.04
CA GLU A 44 -4.75 -1.82 10.57
C GLU A 44 -4.83 -0.40 11.14
N TYR A 45 -5.93 0.30 10.87
CA TYR A 45 -6.17 1.61 11.42
C TYR A 45 -7.64 1.83 11.80
N GLN A 46 -7.84 2.60 12.87
CA GLN A 46 -9.16 3.02 13.32
C GLN A 46 -9.59 4.30 12.62
N HIS A 47 -10.87 4.42 12.29
CA HIS A 47 -11.46 5.56 11.61
C HIS A 47 -12.91 5.81 12.05
N ASP A 48 -13.38 7.03 11.85
CA ASP A 48 -14.76 7.47 12.10
C ASP A 48 -15.62 7.52 10.84
N LEU A 49 -15.10 7.01 9.71
CA LEU A 49 -15.82 6.95 8.44
C LEU A 49 -17.12 6.14 8.55
N SER A 50 -18.16 6.59 7.84
CA SER A 50 -19.35 5.78 7.60
C SER A 50 -19.01 4.54 6.76
N PHE A 51 -19.91 3.55 6.76
CA PHE A 51 -19.72 2.34 5.95
C PHE A 51 -19.50 2.65 4.46
N GLU A 52 -20.25 3.59 3.89
CA GLU A 52 -20.12 4.00 2.48
C GLU A 52 -18.77 4.69 2.23
N GLN A 53 -18.33 5.56 3.14
CA GLN A 53 -17.03 6.23 3.04
C GLN A 53 -15.86 5.26 3.17
N ALA A 54 -15.95 4.29 4.09
CA ALA A 54 -14.94 3.25 4.26
C ALA A 54 -14.87 2.33 3.03
N ALA A 55 -16.01 1.99 2.44
CA ALA A 55 -16.07 1.20 1.21
C ALA A 55 -15.44 1.97 0.02
N GLU A 56 -15.81 3.24 -0.18
CA GLU A 56 -15.21 4.08 -1.23
C GLU A 56 -13.69 4.24 -1.02
N GLN A 57 -13.26 4.44 0.24
CA GLN A 57 -11.86 4.49 0.60
C GLN A 57 -11.15 3.19 0.24
N GLY A 58 -11.74 2.03 0.56
CA GLY A 58 -11.18 0.72 0.26
C GLY A 58 -11.02 0.46 -1.24
N GLU A 59 -12.05 0.74 -2.04
CA GLU A 59 -11.98 0.61 -3.51
C GLU A 59 -10.88 1.50 -4.10
N ARG A 60 -10.77 2.73 -3.60
CA ARG A 60 -9.74 3.67 -4.00
C ARG A 60 -8.35 3.17 -3.64
N LEU A 61 -8.14 2.68 -2.41
CA LEU A 61 -6.87 2.08 -1.98
C LEU A 61 -6.48 0.88 -2.85
N LEU A 62 -7.42 -0.02 -3.17
CA LEU A 62 -7.17 -1.15 -4.08
C LEU A 62 -6.67 -0.68 -5.45
N SER A 63 -7.25 0.40 -5.98
CA SER A 63 -6.84 0.94 -7.28
C SER A 63 -5.42 1.53 -7.27
N LEU A 64 -4.99 2.15 -6.16
CA LEU A 64 -3.70 2.85 -6.08
C LEU A 64 -2.51 1.90 -6.16
N PHE A 65 -2.66 0.69 -5.62
CA PHE A 65 -1.60 -0.32 -5.57
C PHE A 65 -1.60 -1.28 -6.76
N CYS A 66 -2.43 -1.04 -7.78
CA CYS A 66 -2.42 -1.78 -9.02
C CYS A 66 -1.35 -1.23 -9.98
N PHE A 67 -0.13 -1.77 -9.88
CA PHE A 67 1.01 -1.27 -10.65
C PHE A 67 1.19 -1.99 -11.99
N PRO A 68 1.50 -1.25 -13.08
CA PRO A 68 1.84 -1.85 -14.37
C PRO A 68 3.26 -2.45 -14.33
N LEU A 69 3.36 -3.77 -14.56
CA LEU A 69 4.63 -4.50 -14.61
C LEU A 69 5.41 -4.25 -15.90
N SER A 70 4.71 -3.96 -17.00
CA SER A 70 5.30 -3.76 -18.31
C SER A 70 4.55 -2.67 -19.08
N SER A 71 5.05 -2.33 -20.27
CA SER A 71 4.33 -1.45 -21.20
C SER A 71 3.05 -2.08 -21.76
N ASP A 72 2.88 -3.39 -21.59
CA ASP A 72 1.67 -4.10 -21.98
C ASP A 72 0.72 -4.14 -20.78
N SER A 73 -0.41 -3.44 -20.90
CA SER A 73 -1.39 -3.23 -19.83
C SER A 73 -2.02 -4.52 -19.30
N ALA A 74 -1.77 -5.66 -19.95
CA ALA A 74 -2.25 -6.98 -19.53
C ALA A 74 -1.51 -7.55 -18.31
N GLN A 75 -0.32 -7.03 -17.95
CA GLN A 75 0.42 -7.46 -16.77
C GLN A 75 0.42 -6.36 -15.70
N GLN A 76 -0.54 -6.46 -14.79
CA GLN A 76 -0.63 -5.64 -13.58
C GLN A 76 -0.46 -6.52 -12.34
N VAL A 77 0.12 -5.96 -11.30
CA VAL A 77 0.20 -6.59 -9.97
C VAL A 77 -0.40 -5.63 -8.98
N ASN A 78 -1.35 -6.12 -8.19
CA ASN A 78 -1.84 -5.39 -7.04
C ASN A 78 -1.03 -5.79 -5.81
N LEU A 79 -0.37 -4.81 -5.18
CA LEU A 79 0.35 -5.03 -3.94
C LEU A 79 -0.57 -5.10 -2.73
N LEU A 80 -1.76 -4.49 -2.80
CA LEU A 80 -2.81 -4.58 -1.79
C LEU A 80 -3.74 -5.74 -2.15
N VAL A 81 -3.54 -6.88 -1.51
CA VAL A 81 -4.18 -8.14 -1.89
C VAL A 81 -5.52 -8.38 -1.19
N ASP A 82 -5.76 -7.69 -0.07
CA ASP A 82 -7.01 -7.79 0.68
C ASP A 82 -7.26 -6.53 1.53
N ILE A 83 -8.54 -6.21 1.71
CA ILE A 83 -9.02 -5.17 2.61
C ILE A 83 -10.15 -5.77 3.45
N ALA A 84 -10.01 -5.73 4.76
CA ALA A 84 -11.06 -6.10 5.70
C ALA A 84 -11.53 -4.87 6.48
N GLY A 85 -12.85 -4.66 6.53
CA GLY A 85 -13.47 -3.60 7.32
C GLY A 85 -14.33 -4.18 8.44
N GLN A 86 -14.23 -3.61 9.63
CA GLN A 86 -15.10 -3.89 10.76
C GLN A 86 -15.44 -2.60 11.50
N GLU A 87 -16.69 -2.14 11.40
CA GLU A 87 -17.23 -0.89 11.98
C GLU A 87 -16.32 0.33 11.86
N HIS A 88 -15.38 0.49 12.79
CA HIS A 88 -14.48 1.63 12.93
C HIS A 88 -13.02 1.28 12.65
N THR A 89 -12.77 0.15 11.99
CA THR A 89 -11.44 -0.36 11.73
C THR A 89 -11.34 -0.84 10.29
N THR A 90 -10.28 -0.42 9.61
CA THR A 90 -9.89 -0.95 8.30
C THR A 90 -8.53 -1.63 8.42
N ARG A 91 -8.42 -2.82 7.84
CA ARG A 91 -7.19 -3.60 7.77
C ARG A 91 -6.82 -3.82 6.31
N LEU A 92 -5.58 -3.47 6.00
CA LEU A 92 -4.96 -3.59 4.68
C LEU A 92 -3.93 -4.72 4.73
N HIS A 93 -4.02 -5.64 3.78
CA HIS A 93 -3.05 -6.72 3.62
C HIS A 93 -2.23 -6.51 2.35
N PHE A 94 -0.92 -6.31 2.51
CA PHE A 94 0.00 -6.18 1.39
C PHE A 94 0.83 -7.47 1.20
N ASP A 95 1.00 -7.87 -0.05
CA ASP A 95 2.00 -8.86 -0.45
C ASP A 95 3.09 -8.17 -1.28
N LEU A 96 4.23 -7.89 -0.64
CA LEU A 96 5.39 -7.22 -1.23
C LEU A 96 6.44 -8.24 -1.72
N THR A 97 6.02 -9.47 -2.01
CA THR A 97 6.90 -10.51 -2.55
C THR A 97 7.20 -10.23 -4.03
N THR A 98 8.47 -10.02 -4.36
CA THR A 98 8.92 -9.81 -5.75
C THR A 98 9.59 -11.08 -6.29
N PRO A 99 9.06 -11.71 -7.35
CA PRO A 99 9.70 -12.87 -7.99
C PRO A 99 11.08 -12.53 -8.55
N GLN A 100 11.97 -13.53 -8.64
CA GLN A 100 13.24 -13.33 -9.34
C GLN A 100 12.99 -12.99 -10.82
N GLY A 101 13.64 -11.93 -11.31
CA GLY A 101 13.43 -11.41 -12.67
C GLY A 101 12.25 -10.43 -12.80
N SER A 102 11.62 -10.02 -11.69
CA SER A 102 10.63 -8.96 -11.69
C SER A 102 11.19 -7.62 -12.17
N ASP A 103 10.31 -6.78 -12.69
CA ASP A 103 10.63 -5.41 -13.07
C ASP A 103 11.32 -4.63 -11.93
N LEU A 104 12.36 -3.87 -12.26
CA LEU A 104 13.20 -3.16 -11.28
C LEU A 104 12.43 -2.07 -10.53
N LEU A 105 11.47 -1.42 -11.18
CA LEU A 105 10.64 -0.40 -10.54
C LEU A 105 9.71 -1.04 -9.52
N LEU A 106 9.04 -2.15 -9.88
CA LEU A 106 8.22 -2.88 -8.91
C LEU A 106 9.05 -3.31 -7.70
N ARG A 107 10.24 -3.87 -7.95
CA ARG A 107 11.14 -4.32 -6.88
C ARG A 107 11.49 -3.17 -5.94
N TYR A 108 11.89 -2.02 -6.48
CA TYR A 108 12.20 -0.84 -5.69
C TYR A 108 10.99 -0.39 -4.85
N VAL A 109 9.80 -0.32 -5.44
CA VAL A 109 8.58 0.07 -4.72
C VAL A 109 8.26 -0.89 -3.57
N CYS A 110 8.35 -2.20 -3.80
CA CYS A 110 8.14 -3.20 -2.75
C CYS A 110 9.19 -3.08 -1.62
N GLU A 111 10.46 -2.87 -1.95
CA GLU A 111 11.54 -2.69 -0.98
C GLU A 111 11.32 -1.43 -0.12
N GLU A 112 10.97 -0.29 -0.74
CA GLU A 112 10.71 0.97 -0.03
C GLU A 112 9.44 0.91 0.84
N LEU A 113 8.35 0.34 0.32
CA LEU A 113 7.12 0.14 1.10
C LEU A 113 7.39 -0.77 2.30
N LEU A 114 8.12 -1.87 2.09
CA LEU A 114 8.45 -2.79 3.17
C LEU A 114 9.30 -2.10 4.25
N ALA A 115 10.32 -1.33 3.85
CA ALA A 115 11.13 -0.56 4.78
C ALA A 115 10.30 0.43 5.60
N TYR A 116 9.39 1.15 4.94
CA TYR A 116 8.46 2.07 5.60
C TYR A 116 7.59 1.35 6.64
N PHE A 117 6.94 0.24 6.27
CA PHE A 117 6.07 -0.50 7.19
C PHE A 117 6.85 -1.16 8.33
N GLN A 118 8.08 -1.61 8.10
CA GLN A 118 8.95 -2.12 9.16
C GLN A 118 9.32 -1.03 10.17
N GLN A 119 9.56 0.20 9.71
CA GLN A 119 9.78 1.34 10.59
C GLN A 119 8.52 1.63 11.43
N GLN A 120 7.34 1.69 10.79
CA GLN A 120 6.07 1.88 11.48
C GLN A 120 5.77 0.77 12.51
N ALA A 121 6.08 -0.48 12.17
CA ALA A 121 5.94 -1.62 13.09
C ALA A 121 6.92 -1.55 14.27
N ALA A 122 8.09 -0.93 14.11
CA ALA A 122 9.05 -0.72 15.20
C ALA A 122 8.58 0.41 16.14
N GLU A 123 8.04 1.50 15.59
CA GLU A 123 7.46 2.62 16.36
C GLU A 123 6.27 2.14 17.22
N ASN A 124 5.43 1.26 16.68
CA ASN A 124 4.31 0.64 17.42
C ASN A 124 4.73 -0.24 18.61
N LYS A 125 5.98 -0.71 18.68
CA LYS A 125 6.47 -1.58 19.78
C LYS A 125 7.09 -0.80 20.94
N GLN A 126 7.34 0.50 20.77
CA GLN A 126 7.98 1.33 21.79
C GLN A 126 7.00 2.05 22.73
N HIS A 127 5.70 1.86 22.50
CA HIS A 127 4.58 2.40 23.27
C HIS A 127 3.73 1.29 23.87
#